data_AF-A0A2R8FCQ3-F1
#
_entry.id   AF-A0A2R8FCQ3-F1
#
_cell.length_a   1.000
_cell.length_b   1.000
_cell.length_c   1.000
_cell.angle_alpha   90.00
_cell.angle_beta   90.00
_cell.angle_gamma   90.00
#
_symmetry.space_group_name_H-M   'P 1'
#
loop_
_entity.id
_entity.type
_entity.pdbx_description
1 polymer ?
#
loop_
_entity_poly.entity_id
_entity_poly.type
_entity_poly.pdbx_seq_one_letter_code
_entity_poly.pdbx_strand_id
1 'polypeptide(L)'
;MFSLSIPFFHQNLWSQLLSFRFPLWKNYCPSVFFDYLEAFGLFSSSLDIQTVAKLLESKTSFSYYPVSGFVPPNRYLSLLHDHCFPIATTLRTFDENDFSLTPDLIHDLLGHVPWLLHPAFSDFFLNMGRIFNKIVEKVKSLSSKKEIIQILQSHLMAIVRCFWFTVETGLIENHEGRKAYGAALVSSPRELQYAFTNDIQVFPLELDLIINQPFDTSKLQKIFFSIKHFDELLELTLNLEQMIDQGLLESVPLHNQEKCLTGFEVLFQ
;
A
#
# COMPACT_ATOMS: atom_id res chain seq x y z
N MET A 1 -8.58 -22.02 16.77
CA MET A 1 -7.64 -22.59 15.79
C MET A 1 -8.41 -22.87 14.51
N PHE A 2 -8.37 -21.96 13.54
CA PHE A 2 -8.86 -22.25 12.19
C PHE A 2 -7.66 -22.78 11.39
N SER A 3 -7.69 -24.07 11.03
CA SER A 3 -6.73 -24.64 10.09
C SER A 3 -7.12 -24.22 8.67
N LEU A 4 -6.49 -23.16 8.17
CA LEU A 4 -6.58 -22.78 6.77
C LEU A 4 -5.61 -23.64 5.97
N SER A 5 -6.04 -24.84 5.59
CA SER A 5 -5.33 -25.64 4.58
C SER A 5 -5.69 -25.08 3.19
N ILE A 6 -4.72 -24.44 2.54
CA ILE A 6 -4.83 -24.03 1.14
C ILE A 6 -4.96 -25.32 0.29
N PRO A 7 -6.03 -25.48 -0.54
CA PRO A 7 -6.19 -26.68 -1.37
C PRO A 7 -4.99 -26.91 -2.30
N PHE A 8 -4.62 -28.18 -2.50
CA PHE A 8 -3.48 -28.63 -3.34
C PHE A 8 -3.42 -28.01 -4.75
N PHE A 9 -4.57 -27.64 -5.33
CA PHE A 9 -4.65 -26.98 -6.64
C PHE A 9 -3.99 -25.58 -6.70
N HIS A 10 -3.85 -24.88 -5.58
CA HIS A 10 -3.26 -23.53 -5.54
C HIS A 10 -1.73 -23.53 -5.54
N GLN A 11 -1.06 -24.65 -5.22
CA GLN A 11 0.41 -24.69 -5.17
C GLN A 11 1.04 -24.49 -6.55
N ASN A 12 0.44 -25.08 -7.60
CA ASN A 12 0.89 -24.87 -8.98
C ASN A 12 0.63 -23.42 -9.43
N LEU A 13 -0.52 -22.85 -9.04
CA LEU A 13 -0.88 -21.47 -9.41
C LEU A 13 0.05 -20.44 -8.78
N TRP A 14 0.36 -20.54 -7.47
CA TRP A 14 1.32 -19.65 -6.82
C TRP A 14 2.69 -19.66 -7.52
N SER A 15 3.24 -20.84 -7.76
CA SER A 15 4.52 -21.01 -8.46
C SER A 15 4.50 -20.39 -9.86
N GLN A 16 3.42 -20.60 -10.62
CA GLN A 16 3.24 -19.99 -11.94
C GLN A 16 3.21 -18.47 -11.85
N LEU A 17 2.34 -17.90 -11.00
CA LEU A 17 2.23 -16.44 -10.81
C LEU A 17 3.59 -15.84 -10.41
N LEU A 18 4.34 -16.49 -9.52
CA LEU A 18 5.69 -16.06 -9.12
C LEU A 18 6.66 -16.08 -10.32
N SER A 19 6.60 -17.11 -11.16
CA SER A 19 7.51 -17.26 -12.30
C SER A 19 7.39 -16.16 -13.36
N PHE A 20 6.20 -15.58 -13.57
CA PHE A 20 6.01 -14.44 -14.47
C PHE A 20 6.63 -13.14 -13.94
N ARG A 21 6.69 -13.00 -12.62
CA ARG A 21 7.16 -11.78 -11.94
C ARG A 21 8.67 -11.76 -11.77
N PHE A 22 9.29 -12.91 -11.50
CA PHE A 22 10.70 -13.00 -11.16
C PHE A 22 11.66 -12.38 -12.21
N PRO A 23 11.50 -12.60 -13.53
CA PRO A 23 12.33 -11.93 -14.54
C PRO A 23 12.12 -10.41 -14.57
N LEU A 24 10.91 -9.93 -14.28
CA LEU A 24 10.60 -8.50 -14.25
C LEU A 24 11.21 -7.84 -13.03
N TRP A 25 11.11 -8.45 -11.85
CA TRP A 25 11.71 -7.93 -10.62
C TRP A 25 13.22 -7.77 -10.76
N LYS A 26 13.91 -8.68 -11.45
CA LYS A 26 15.36 -8.56 -11.69
C LYS A 26 15.73 -7.28 -12.44
N ASN A 27 14.86 -6.83 -13.33
CA ASN A 27 15.08 -5.64 -14.14
C ASN A 27 14.59 -4.38 -13.42
N TYR A 28 13.48 -4.46 -12.71
CA TYR A 28 12.71 -3.29 -12.28
C TYR A 28 12.63 -3.08 -10.76
N CYS A 29 12.99 -4.05 -9.92
CA CYS A 29 13.00 -3.89 -8.46
C CYS A 29 14.43 -3.71 -7.93
N PRO A 30 14.62 -2.97 -6.82
CA PRO A 30 15.94 -2.78 -6.24
C PRO A 30 16.44 -4.09 -5.60
N SER A 31 17.75 -4.27 -5.48
CA SER A 31 18.32 -5.56 -5.06
C SER A 31 17.83 -6.02 -3.67
N VAL A 32 17.68 -5.07 -2.73
CA VAL A 32 17.22 -5.33 -1.35
C VAL A 32 15.84 -6.00 -1.29
N PHE A 33 15.01 -5.80 -2.31
CA PHE A 33 13.70 -6.45 -2.40
C PHE A 33 13.80 -7.98 -2.39
N PHE A 34 14.86 -8.53 -3.00
CA PHE A 34 15.07 -9.98 -3.05
C PHE A 34 15.47 -10.53 -1.68
N ASP A 35 16.31 -9.81 -0.93
CA ASP A 35 16.69 -10.19 0.43
C ASP A 35 15.46 -10.25 1.34
N TYR A 36 14.53 -9.31 1.17
CA TYR A 36 13.28 -9.26 1.92
C TYR A 36 12.30 -10.38 1.54
N LEU A 37 12.18 -10.70 0.24
CA LEU A 37 11.40 -11.86 -0.20
C LEU A 37 11.95 -13.17 0.39
N GLU A 38 13.28 -13.33 0.41
CA GLU A 38 13.93 -14.51 1.01
C GLU A 38 13.66 -14.60 2.51
N ALA A 39 13.76 -13.48 3.23
CA ALA A 39 13.54 -13.42 4.67
C ALA A 39 12.13 -13.87 5.09
N PHE A 40 11.14 -13.77 4.21
CA PHE A 40 9.78 -14.28 4.41
C PHE A 40 9.51 -15.65 3.75
N GLY A 41 10.50 -16.27 3.12
CA GLY A 41 10.35 -17.56 2.44
C GLY A 41 9.49 -17.49 1.17
N LEU A 42 9.34 -16.30 0.57
CA LEU A 42 8.40 -16.06 -0.53
C LEU A 42 8.93 -16.49 -1.91
N PHE A 43 10.19 -16.96 -1.99
CA PHE A 43 10.71 -17.64 -3.18
C PHE A 43 10.27 -19.09 -3.31
N SER A 44 9.64 -19.66 -2.29
CA SER A 44 9.15 -21.03 -2.34
C SER A 44 8.10 -21.21 -3.44
N SER A 45 8.17 -22.35 -4.14
CA SER A 45 7.15 -22.77 -5.11
C SER A 45 5.80 -23.11 -4.46
N SER A 46 5.75 -23.21 -3.13
CA SER A 46 4.53 -23.36 -2.36
C SER A 46 4.40 -22.25 -1.31
N LEU A 47 3.19 -21.76 -1.13
CA LEU A 47 2.87 -20.75 -0.11
C LEU A 47 2.34 -21.42 1.16
N ASP A 48 2.97 -21.13 2.29
CA ASP A 48 2.49 -21.42 3.63
C ASP A 48 2.22 -20.11 4.37
N ILE A 49 0.95 -19.69 4.39
CA ILE A 49 0.53 -18.44 5.03
C ILE A 49 0.79 -18.46 6.54
N GLN A 50 0.68 -19.62 7.21
CA GLN A 50 0.93 -19.68 8.65
C GLN A 50 2.40 -19.44 8.96
N THR A 51 3.31 -19.94 8.11
CA THR A 51 4.73 -19.66 8.24
C THR A 51 5.02 -18.17 7.98
N VAL A 52 4.45 -17.59 6.92
CA VAL A 52 4.62 -16.15 6.64
C VAL A 52 4.07 -15.28 7.79
N ALA A 53 2.90 -15.61 8.35
CA ALA A 53 2.33 -14.88 9.48
C ALA A 53 3.24 -14.91 10.72
N LYS A 54 3.84 -16.06 11.05
CA LYS A 54 4.83 -16.16 12.15
C LYS A 54 6.10 -15.36 11.87
N LEU A 55 6.56 -15.35 10.62
CA LEU A 55 7.73 -14.54 10.23
C LEU A 55 7.42 -13.05 10.33
N LEU A 56 6.22 -12.61 9.92
CA LEU A 56 5.74 -11.23 10.08
C LEU A 56 5.75 -10.80 11.55
N GLU A 57 5.13 -11.58 12.43
CA GLU A 57 5.06 -11.30 13.88
C GLU A 57 6.42 -11.32 14.57
N SER A 58 7.36 -12.14 14.10
CA SER A 58 8.69 -12.26 14.72
C SER A 58 9.73 -11.27 14.19
N LYS A 59 9.55 -10.75 12.96
CA LYS A 59 10.53 -9.88 12.30
C LYS A 59 10.10 -8.41 12.23
N THR A 60 8.83 -8.12 12.44
CA THR A 60 8.27 -6.77 12.30
C THR A 60 7.48 -6.38 13.55
N SER A 61 7.03 -5.13 13.61
CA SER A 61 6.10 -4.65 14.62
C SER A 61 4.64 -4.98 14.32
N PHE A 62 4.34 -5.77 13.27
CA PHE A 62 2.99 -6.07 12.83
C PHE A 62 2.59 -7.52 13.12
N SER A 63 1.32 -7.70 13.48
CA SER A 63 0.64 -8.99 13.53
C SER A 63 -0.14 -9.23 12.23
N TYR A 64 -0.30 -10.50 11.87
CA TYR A 64 -1.07 -10.89 10.69
C TYR A 64 -2.57 -10.71 10.93
N TYR A 65 -3.26 -9.98 10.04
CA TYR A 65 -4.71 -9.83 10.10
C TYR A 65 -5.36 -10.28 8.77
N PRO A 66 -6.09 -11.41 8.73
CA PRO A 66 -6.71 -11.87 7.49
C PRO A 66 -7.89 -10.99 7.10
N VAL A 67 -7.92 -10.55 5.84
CA VAL A 67 -9.05 -9.80 5.27
C VAL A 67 -9.64 -10.50 4.04
N SER A 68 -10.91 -10.23 3.79
CA SER A 68 -11.64 -10.73 2.63
C SER A 68 -12.23 -9.53 1.87
N GLY A 69 -11.91 -9.44 0.59
CA GLY A 69 -12.34 -8.34 -0.26
C GLY A 69 -11.73 -6.98 0.12
N PHE A 70 -12.42 -5.92 -0.28
CA PHE A 70 -11.96 -4.54 -0.09
C PHE A 70 -12.01 -4.11 1.38
N VAL A 71 -10.91 -3.55 1.89
CA VAL A 71 -10.84 -2.96 3.22
C VAL A 71 -10.98 -1.43 3.10
N PRO A 72 -12.03 -0.83 3.65
CA PRO A 72 -12.18 0.63 3.64
C PRO A 72 -11.00 1.33 4.33
N PRO A 73 -10.50 2.47 3.81
CA PRO A 73 -9.27 3.08 4.34
C PRO A 73 -9.30 3.45 5.82
N ASN A 74 -10.45 3.87 6.36
CA ASN A 74 -10.61 4.09 7.80
C ASN A 74 -10.38 2.81 8.63
N ARG A 75 -10.84 1.65 8.14
CA ARG A 75 -10.60 0.36 8.80
C ARG A 75 -9.15 -0.07 8.63
N TYR A 76 -8.58 0.11 7.45
CA TYR A 76 -7.18 -0.19 7.17
C TYR A 76 -6.26 0.59 8.13
N LEU A 77 -6.43 1.91 8.22
CA LEU A 77 -5.64 2.79 9.10
C LEU A 77 -5.81 2.46 10.59
N SER A 78 -7.01 2.09 11.02
CA SER A 78 -7.25 1.59 12.39
C SER A 78 -6.48 0.30 12.67
N LEU A 79 -6.41 -0.64 11.72
CA LEU A 79 -5.61 -1.86 11.87
C LEU A 79 -4.12 -1.53 12.00
N LEU A 80 -3.60 -0.61 11.18
CA LEU A 80 -2.20 -0.20 11.26
C LEU A 80 -1.86 0.43 12.62
N HIS A 81 -2.75 1.26 13.15
CA HIS A 81 -2.61 1.84 14.49
C HIS A 81 -2.50 0.75 15.57
N ASP A 82 -3.29 -0.31 15.42
CA ASP A 82 -3.29 -1.47 16.32
C ASP A 82 -2.19 -2.50 15.98
N HIS A 83 -1.19 -2.12 15.17
CA HIS A 83 -0.09 -3.00 14.77
C HIS A 83 -0.59 -4.29 14.09
N CYS A 84 -1.69 -4.21 13.35
CA CYS A 84 -2.28 -5.30 12.58
C CYS A 84 -2.11 -5.00 11.09
N PHE A 85 -1.37 -5.86 10.37
CA PHE A 85 -1.22 -5.72 8.93
C PHE A 85 -2.26 -6.58 8.19
N PRO A 86 -3.24 -5.96 7.50
CA PRO A 86 -4.26 -6.69 6.77
C PRO A 86 -3.67 -7.38 5.54
N ILE A 87 -3.92 -8.68 5.40
CA ILE A 87 -3.50 -9.49 4.25
C ILE A 87 -4.71 -10.24 3.70
N ALA A 88 -4.95 -10.10 2.40
CA ALA A 88 -6.01 -10.77 1.69
C ALA A 88 -5.87 -12.29 1.78
N THR A 89 -7.00 -12.98 1.81
CA THR A 89 -7.05 -14.44 1.96
C THR A 89 -7.26 -15.19 0.66
N THR A 90 -7.45 -14.47 -0.45
CA THR A 90 -7.71 -15.01 -1.78
C THR A 90 -6.50 -14.88 -2.67
N LEU A 91 -6.22 -15.91 -3.47
CA LEU A 91 -5.24 -15.86 -4.54
C LEU A 91 -5.97 -15.57 -5.86
N ARG A 92 -5.50 -14.58 -6.64
CA ARG A 92 -6.05 -14.29 -7.98
C ARG A 92 -5.96 -15.49 -8.91
N THR A 93 -6.79 -15.48 -9.93
CA THR A 93 -6.76 -16.48 -11.00
C THR A 93 -5.64 -16.21 -12.01
N PHE A 94 -5.37 -17.18 -12.89
CA PHE A 94 -4.38 -17.00 -13.95
C PHE A 94 -4.79 -15.90 -14.94
N ASP A 95 -6.09 -15.73 -15.21
CA ASP A 95 -6.61 -14.69 -16.11
C ASP A 95 -6.34 -13.26 -15.58
N GLU A 96 -6.13 -13.14 -14.27
CA GLU A 96 -5.78 -11.90 -13.57
C GLU A 96 -4.28 -11.78 -13.27
N ASN A 97 -3.45 -12.66 -13.86
CA ASN A 97 -2.01 -12.68 -13.59
C ASN A 97 -1.37 -11.32 -13.85
N ASP A 98 -1.71 -10.70 -14.98
CA ASP A 98 -1.09 -9.46 -15.44
C ASP A 98 -1.61 -8.23 -14.70
N PHE A 99 -2.84 -8.28 -14.18
CA PHE A 99 -3.50 -7.21 -13.42
C PHE A 99 -4.69 -7.78 -12.65
N SER A 100 -4.87 -7.34 -11.39
CA SER A 100 -6.07 -7.61 -10.60
C SER A 100 -6.65 -6.29 -10.09
N LEU A 101 -7.98 -6.16 -10.13
CA LEU A 101 -8.68 -4.94 -9.72
C LEU A 101 -8.71 -4.77 -8.19
N THR A 102 -8.62 -5.87 -7.45
CA THR A 102 -8.70 -5.88 -5.99
C THR A 102 -7.45 -6.52 -5.39
N PRO A 103 -6.99 -6.07 -4.21
CA PRO A 103 -5.91 -6.73 -3.48
C PRO A 103 -6.18 -8.22 -3.25
N ASP A 104 -5.12 -9.01 -3.36
CA ASP A 104 -5.10 -10.46 -3.18
C ASP A 104 -3.76 -10.88 -2.53
N LEU A 105 -3.56 -12.18 -2.32
CA LEU A 105 -2.32 -12.70 -1.72
C LEU A 105 -1.05 -12.29 -2.48
N ILE A 106 -1.09 -12.20 -3.82
CA ILE A 106 0.06 -11.73 -4.60
C ILE A 106 0.36 -10.27 -4.27
N HIS A 107 -0.67 -9.43 -4.22
CA HIS A 107 -0.52 -8.02 -3.91
C HIS A 107 0.07 -7.81 -2.51
N ASP A 108 -0.56 -8.37 -1.48
CA ASP A 108 -0.15 -8.12 -0.10
C ASP A 108 1.18 -8.80 0.23
N LEU A 109 1.32 -10.09 -0.09
CA LEU A 109 2.50 -10.85 0.32
C LEU A 109 3.74 -10.54 -0.50
N LEU A 110 3.62 -10.20 -1.78
CA LEU A 110 4.78 -9.91 -2.63
C LEU A 110 5.01 -8.41 -2.80
N GLY A 111 3.96 -7.60 -2.68
CA GLY A 111 4.01 -6.16 -2.87
C GLY A 111 4.23 -5.36 -1.59
N HIS A 112 3.72 -5.79 -0.43
CA HIS A 112 3.85 -5.05 0.83
C HIS A 112 4.70 -5.73 1.88
N VAL A 113 4.41 -7.00 2.20
CA VAL A 113 5.03 -7.72 3.33
C VAL A 113 6.56 -7.66 3.32
N PRO A 114 7.28 -7.83 2.18
CA PRO A 114 8.74 -7.77 2.18
C PRO A 114 9.26 -6.43 2.70
N TRP A 115 8.62 -5.33 2.32
CA TRP A 115 9.04 -3.99 2.69
C TRP A 115 8.84 -3.66 4.17
N LEU A 116 8.02 -4.42 4.90
CA LEU A 116 7.86 -4.24 6.35
C LEU A 116 9.14 -4.52 7.14
N LEU A 117 10.16 -5.13 6.51
CA LEU A 117 11.51 -5.26 7.08
C LEU A 117 12.33 -3.97 6.98
N HIS A 118 11.94 -3.02 6.13
CA HIS A 118 12.62 -1.74 6.01
C HIS A 118 12.08 -0.75 7.06
N PRO A 119 12.91 -0.21 7.97
CA PRO A 119 12.45 0.65 9.07
C PRO A 119 11.56 1.81 8.63
N ALA A 120 12.03 2.65 7.68
CA ALA A 120 11.25 3.78 7.20
C ALA A 120 9.92 3.41 6.53
N PHE A 121 9.83 2.22 5.92
CA PHE A 121 8.60 1.74 5.28
C PHE A 121 7.60 1.22 6.33
N SER A 122 8.09 0.51 7.35
CA SER A 122 7.28 0.11 8.50
C SER A 122 6.77 1.33 9.26
N ASP A 123 7.64 2.32 9.51
CA ASP A 123 7.29 3.57 10.20
C ASP A 123 6.28 4.39 9.40
N PHE A 124 6.34 4.37 8.06
CA PHE A 124 5.31 5.01 7.23
C PHE A 124 3.91 4.47 7.56
N PHE A 125 3.71 3.15 7.59
CA PHE A 125 2.40 2.56 7.93
C PHE A 125 1.96 2.90 9.35
N LEU A 126 2.86 2.77 10.33
CA LEU A 126 2.56 3.08 11.74
C LEU A 126 2.18 4.55 11.91
N ASN A 127 2.93 5.46 11.30
CA ASN A 127 2.65 6.89 11.35
C ASN A 127 1.33 7.24 10.69
N MET A 128 1.00 6.64 9.55
CA MET A 128 -0.30 6.86 8.91
C MET A 128 -1.47 6.43 9.79
N GLY A 129 -1.38 5.27 10.45
CA GLY A 129 -2.37 4.83 11.44
C GLY A 129 -2.48 5.78 12.63
N ARG A 130 -1.35 6.22 13.18
CA ARG A 130 -1.29 7.20 14.29
C ARG A 130 -1.89 8.55 13.91
N ILE A 131 -1.53 9.08 12.73
CA ILE A 131 -2.04 10.35 12.20
C ILE A 131 -3.55 10.26 12.03
N PHE A 132 -4.06 9.17 11.45
CA PHE A 132 -5.50 8.96 11.32
C PHE A 132 -6.23 8.96 12.66
N ASN A 133 -5.70 8.23 13.66
CA ASN A 133 -6.30 8.21 14.99
C ASN A 133 -6.30 9.62 15.65
N LYS A 134 -5.21 10.38 15.49
CA LYS A 134 -5.13 11.78 15.95
C LYS A 134 -6.20 12.66 15.31
N ILE A 135 -6.44 12.52 14.00
CA ILE A 135 -7.51 13.23 13.30
C ILE A 135 -8.87 12.86 13.89
N VAL A 136 -9.13 11.56 14.10
CA VAL A 136 -10.38 11.06 14.68
C VAL A 136 -10.61 11.64 16.08
N GLU A 137 -9.61 11.68 16.95
CA GLU A 137 -9.72 12.30 18.27
C GLU A 137 -9.97 13.81 18.19
N LYS A 138 -9.29 14.52 17.28
CA LYS A 138 -9.48 15.96 17.09
C LYS A 138 -10.93 16.30 16.73
N VAL A 139 -11.51 15.56 15.78
CA VAL A 139 -12.88 15.86 15.29
C VAL A 139 -13.98 15.48 16.28
N LYS A 140 -13.74 14.61 17.26
CA LYS A 140 -14.72 14.26 18.31
C LYS A 140 -15.15 15.47 19.15
N SER A 141 -14.30 16.50 19.24
CA SER A 141 -14.61 17.73 19.96
C SER A 141 -15.55 18.69 19.20
N LEU A 142 -15.75 18.46 17.90
CA LEU A 142 -16.59 19.30 17.06
C LEU A 142 -18.08 18.96 17.26
N SER A 143 -18.92 19.99 17.24
CA SER A 143 -20.38 19.82 17.43
C SER A 143 -21.14 19.54 16.13
N SER A 144 -20.56 19.89 14.98
CA SER A 144 -21.23 19.78 13.69
C SER A 144 -20.87 18.49 12.98
N LYS A 145 -21.85 17.60 12.80
CA LYS A 145 -21.68 16.35 12.01
C LYS A 145 -21.18 16.63 10.59
N LYS A 146 -21.66 17.71 9.96
CA LYS A 146 -21.23 18.09 8.60
C LYS A 146 -19.75 18.48 8.56
N GLU A 147 -19.30 19.22 9.55
CA GLU A 147 -17.90 19.65 9.68
C GLU A 147 -16.98 18.47 9.95
N ILE A 148 -17.38 17.56 10.84
CA ILE A 148 -16.67 16.30 11.12
C ILE A 148 -16.45 15.50 9.82
N ILE A 149 -17.53 15.30 9.04
CA ILE A 149 -17.46 14.53 7.78
C ILE A 149 -16.52 15.21 6.79
N GLN A 150 -16.63 16.53 6.62
CA GLN A 150 -15.80 17.27 5.68
C GLN A 150 -14.31 17.17 6.02
N ILE A 151 -13.95 17.37 7.29
CA ILE A 151 -12.56 17.31 7.77
C ILE A 151 -12.01 15.89 7.63
N LEU A 152 -12.79 14.88 8.03
CA LEU A 152 -12.39 13.50 7.90
C LEU A 152 -12.18 13.08 6.44
N GLN A 153 -13.08 13.47 5.53
CA GLN A 153 -12.96 13.21 4.10
C GLN A 153 -11.71 13.86 3.51
N SER A 154 -11.47 15.12 3.85
CA SER A 154 -10.32 15.87 3.37
C SER A 154 -9.00 15.24 3.81
N HIS A 155 -8.83 14.99 5.11
CA HIS A 155 -7.60 14.40 5.63
C HIS A 155 -7.40 12.95 5.17
N LEU A 156 -8.48 12.15 5.10
CA LEU A 156 -8.38 10.78 4.61
C LEU A 156 -7.93 10.75 3.14
N MET A 157 -8.39 11.70 2.31
CA MET A 157 -7.97 11.77 0.92
C MET A 157 -6.48 12.13 0.80
N ALA A 158 -5.96 13.03 1.63
CA ALA A 158 -4.52 13.30 1.68
C ALA A 158 -3.71 12.04 2.03
N ILE A 159 -4.14 11.28 3.05
CA ILE A 159 -3.52 10.02 3.44
C ILE A 159 -3.57 9.02 2.29
N VAL A 160 -4.75 8.79 1.70
CA VAL A 160 -4.96 7.83 0.61
C VAL A 160 -4.09 8.15 -0.60
N ARG A 161 -3.92 9.43 -0.96
CA ARG A 161 -3.00 9.84 -2.02
C ARG A 161 -1.54 9.57 -1.66
N CYS A 162 -1.15 9.81 -0.41
CA CYS A 162 0.18 9.43 0.07
C CYS A 162 0.42 7.93 -0.04
N PHE A 163 -0.55 7.08 0.30
CA PHE A 163 -0.44 5.63 0.07
C PHE A 163 -0.28 5.31 -1.41
N TRP A 164 -1.17 5.84 -2.24
CA TRP A 164 -1.20 5.53 -3.67
C TRP A 164 0.10 5.91 -4.37
N PHE A 165 0.61 7.11 -4.13
CA PHE A 165 1.81 7.61 -4.80
C PHE A 165 3.12 7.18 -4.12
N THR A 166 3.05 6.44 -3.02
CA THR A 166 4.23 5.81 -2.39
C THR A 166 4.12 4.29 -2.34
N VAL A 167 3.52 3.71 -1.32
CA VAL A 167 3.55 2.26 -1.08
C VAL A 167 2.79 1.43 -2.12
N GLU A 168 1.94 2.05 -2.94
CA GLU A 168 1.26 1.37 -4.07
C GLU A 168 1.99 1.53 -5.41
N THR A 169 2.38 2.76 -5.78
CA THR A 169 2.95 3.04 -7.12
C THR A 169 4.32 3.70 -7.10
N GLY A 170 4.95 3.81 -5.94
CA GLY A 170 6.20 4.53 -5.75
C GLY A 170 7.40 3.88 -6.45
N LEU A 171 8.28 4.77 -6.93
CA LEU A 171 9.55 4.44 -7.54
C LEU A 171 10.71 4.92 -6.64
N ILE A 172 11.87 4.31 -6.79
CA ILE A 172 13.11 4.75 -6.16
C ILE A 172 14.17 4.99 -7.23
N GLU A 173 14.83 6.13 -7.20
CA GLU A 173 15.93 6.51 -8.10
C GLU A 173 17.21 6.73 -7.29
N ASN A 174 18.10 5.75 -7.35
CA ASN A 174 19.38 5.79 -6.63
C ASN A 174 20.53 5.32 -7.53
N HIS A 175 21.62 4.83 -6.93
CA HIS A 175 22.79 4.32 -7.67
C HIS A 175 22.51 3.05 -8.50
N GLU A 176 21.43 2.31 -8.22
CA GLU A 176 20.94 1.18 -9.04
C GLU A 176 20.11 1.65 -10.24
N GLY A 177 19.95 2.97 -10.41
CA GLY A 177 19.02 3.59 -11.35
C GLY A 177 17.59 3.65 -10.79
N ARG A 178 16.63 3.85 -11.70
CA ARG A 178 15.21 3.84 -11.34
C ARG A 178 14.72 2.41 -11.13
N LYS A 179 14.02 2.18 -10.01
CA LYS A 179 13.39 0.91 -9.63
C LYS A 179 12.00 1.15 -9.05
N ALA A 180 11.16 0.12 -9.00
CA ALA A 180 9.83 0.15 -8.42
C ALA A 180 9.84 -0.57 -7.06
N TYR A 181 9.16 0.02 -6.09
CA TYR A 181 8.89 -0.61 -4.80
C TYR A 181 7.40 -0.70 -4.49
N GLY A 182 6.55 0.12 -5.14
CA GLY A 182 5.11 0.14 -4.90
C GLY A 182 4.43 -1.20 -5.17
N ALA A 183 3.54 -1.63 -4.26
CA ALA A 183 2.90 -2.92 -4.28
C ALA A 183 2.02 -3.16 -5.52
N ALA A 184 1.25 -2.17 -5.96
CA ALA A 184 0.47 -2.24 -7.19
C ALA A 184 1.39 -2.52 -8.40
N LEU A 185 2.57 -1.90 -8.46
CA LEU A 185 3.55 -2.19 -9.51
C LEU A 185 4.16 -3.58 -9.36
N VAL A 186 4.78 -3.88 -8.22
CA VAL A 186 5.53 -5.12 -8.01
C VAL A 186 4.66 -6.36 -8.18
N SER A 187 3.37 -6.27 -7.83
CA SER A 187 2.42 -7.38 -7.95
C SER A 187 1.80 -7.55 -9.35
N SER A 188 2.00 -6.61 -10.27
CA SER A 188 1.33 -6.50 -11.57
C SER A 188 2.35 -6.49 -12.71
N PRO A 189 2.58 -7.61 -13.42
CA PRO A 189 3.49 -7.66 -14.57
C PRO A 189 3.26 -6.55 -15.59
N ARG A 190 1.98 -6.24 -15.88
CA ARG A 190 1.58 -5.21 -16.84
C ARG A 190 1.95 -3.81 -16.35
N GLU A 191 1.59 -3.46 -15.12
CA GLU A 191 1.85 -2.12 -14.59
C GLU A 191 3.33 -1.90 -14.33
N LEU A 192 4.04 -2.92 -13.83
CA LEU A 192 5.49 -2.87 -13.64
C LEU A 192 6.21 -2.56 -14.94
N GLN A 193 5.89 -3.26 -16.04
CA GLN A 193 6.50 -2.97 -17.33
C GLN A 193 6.14 -1.57 -17.83
N TYR A 194 4.86 -1.16 -17.67
CA TYR A 194 4.39 0.13 -18.13
C TYR A 194 5.08 1.32 -17.44
N ALA A 195 5.36 1.21 -16.13
CA ALA A 195 6.05 2.24 -15.34
C ALA A 195 7.49 2.55 -15.82
N PHE A 196 8.05 1.75 -16.73
CA PHE A 196 9.38 1.95 -17.31
C PHE A 196 9.37 2.27 -18.80
N THR A 197 8.20 2.63 -19.35
CA THR A 197 8.07 3.13 -20.72
C THR A 197 8.33 4.64 -20.81
N ASN A 198 8.35 5.18 -22.03
CA ASN A 198 8.48 6.63 -22.27
C ASN A 198 7.14 7.38 -22.16
N ASP A 199 6.04 6.69 -21.89
CA ASP A 199 4.68 7.27 -21.84
C ASP A 199 4.28 7.81 -20.46
N ILE A 200 5.23 7.80 -19.52
CA ILE A 200 5.01 8.12 -18.10
C ILE A 200 5.84 9.34 -17.68
N GLN A 201 5.35 10.05 -16.67
CA GLN A 201 6.03 11.18 -16.03
C GLN A 201 6.40 10.78 -14.61
N VAL A 202 7.65 11.06 -14.21
CA VAL A 202 8.15 10.82 -12.85
C VAL A 202 8.55 12.15 -12.24
N PHE A 203 8.04 12.42 -11.04
CA PHE A 203 8.38 13.60 -10.25
C PHE A 203 9.13 13.19 -8.97
N PRO A 204 9.91 14.08 -8.36
CA PRO A 204 10.37 13.89 -6.97
C PRO A 204 9.18 13.79 -6.02
N LEU A 205 9.32 13.02 -4.94
CA LEU A 205 8.29 12.89 -3.91
C LEU A 205 8.05 14.23 -3.20
N GLU A 206 6.95 14.91 -3.53
CA GLU A 206 6.58 16.20 -2.97
C GLU A 206 5.13 16.16 -2.46
N LEU A 207 4.93 16.42 -1.17
CA LEU A 207 3.63 16.29 -0.52
C LEU A 207 2.56 17.17 -1.18
N ASP A 208 2.88 18.42 -1.49
CA ASP A 208 1.95 19.37 -2.12
C ASP A 208 1.48 18.90 -3.51
N LEU A 209 2.34 18.20 -4.26
CA LEU A 209 1.96 17.61 -5.54
C LEU A 209 1.05 16.40 -5.33
N ILE A 210 1.43 15.51 -4.41
CA ILE A 210 0.69 14.28 -4.10
C ILE A 210 -0.73 14.58 -3.64
N ILE A 211 -0.91 15.49 -2.68
CA ILE A 211 -2.24 15.79 -2.13
C ILE A 211 -3.17 16.45 -3.15
N ASN A 212 -2.67 16.97 -4.26
CA ASN A 212 -3.47 17.60 -5.32
C ASN A 212 -3.60 16.72 -6.57
N GLN A 213 -3.00 15.54 -6.59
CA GLN A 213 -3.00 14.64 -7.73
C GLN A 213 -4.10 13.59 -7.60
N PRO A 214 -5.19 13.65 -8.40
CA PRO A 214 -6.17 12.58 -8.42
C PRO A 214 -5.63 11.33 -9.14
N PHE A 215 -6.13 10.17 -8.74
CA PHE A 215 -5.79 8.88 -9.36
C PHE A 215 -7.02 8.00 -9.60
N ASP A 216 -6.87 6.96 -10.41
CA ASP A 216 -7.89 5.96 -10.73
C ASP A 216 -7.24 4.58 -10.73
N THR A 217 -7.61 3.73 -9.76
CA THR A 217 -7.01 2.41 -9.56
C THR A 217 -7.32 1.41 -10.67
N SER A 218 -8.29 1.71 -11.54
CA SER A 218 -8.68 0.85 -12.67
C SER A 218 -7.87 1.11 -13.95
N LYS A 219 -6.98 2.11 -13.94
CA LYS A 219 -6.23 2.56 -15.12
C LYS A 219 -4.73 2.48 -14.89
N LEU A 220 -3.99 2.40 -15.99
CA LEU A 220 -2.54 2.58 -15.98
C LEU A 220 -2.20 4.01 -15.54
N GLN A 221 -1.34 4.15 -14.53
CA GLN A 221 -0.92 5.45 -14.02
C GLN A 221 0.08 6.11 -14.97
N LYS A 222 -0.15 7.39 -15.29
CA LYS A 222 0.78 8.17 -16.14
C LYS A 222 1.75 9.03 -15.35
N ILE A 223 1.46 9.24 -14.06
CA ILE A 223 2.21 10.09 -13.16
C ILE A 223 2.67 9.22 -11.99
N PHE A 224 3.97 9.27 -11.72
CA PHE A 224 4.62 8.56 -10.64
C PHE A 224 5.48 9.53 -9.83
N PHE A 225 5.76 9.13 -8.59
CA PHE A 225 6.66 9.84 -7.71
C PHE A 225 7.84 8.93 -7.35
N SER A 226 9.02 9.53 -7.30
CA SER A 226 10.27 8.85 -6.99
C SER A 226 10.91 9.40 -5.74
N ILE A 227 11.36 8.49 -4.87
CA ILE A 227 12.25 8.78 -3.75
C ILE A 227 13.70 8.48 -4.16
N LYS A 228 14.67 9.08 -3.48
CA LYS A 228 16.09 8.74 -3.55
C LYS A 228 16.49 7.75 -2.46
N HIS A 229 15.84 7.83 -1.31
CA HIS A 229 15.99 6.90 -0.20
C HIS A 229 14.68 6.70 0.56
N PHE A 230 14.51 5.55 1.20
CA PHE A 230 13.28 5.20 1.92
C PHE A 230 12.96 6.14 3.09
N ASP A 231 13.94 6.84 3.66
CA ASP A 231 13.70 7.82 4.73
C ASP A 231 12.80 8.99 4.28
N GLU A 232 12.70 9.27 2.98
CA GLU A 232 11.75 10.27 2.44
C GLU A 232 10.28 9.88 2.72
N LEU A 233 9.98 8.58 2.91
CA LEU A 233 8.65 8.14 3.34
C LEU A 233 8.34 8.60 4.77
N LEU A 234 9.33 8.54 5.66
CA LEU A 234 9.19 9.03 7.02
C LEU A 234 9.02 10.55 7.02
N GLU A 235 9.86 11.27 6.28
CA GLU A 235 9.76 12.72 6.10
C GLU A 235 8.38 13.13 5.56
N LEU A 236 7.84 12.39 4.59
CA LEU A 236 6.48 12.60 4.07
C LEU A 236 5.42 12.51 5.17
N THR A 237 5.50 11.51 6.06
CA THR A 237 4.54 11.38 7.16
C THR A 237 4.63 12.53 8.17
N LEU A 238 5.84 13.02 8.45
CA LEU A 238 6.06 14.15 9.34
C LEU A 238 5.50 15.45 8.75
N ASN A 239 5.77 15.69 7.46
CA ASN A 239 5.24 16.84 6.74
C ASN A 239 3.71 16.79 6.66
N LEU A 240 3.13 15.61 6.42
CA LEU A 240 1.68 15.41 6.42
C LEU A 240 1.06 15.76 7.77
N GLU A 241 1.62 15.24 8.87
CA GLU A 241 1.15 15.57 10.22
C GLU A 241 1.25 17.07 10.51
N GLN A 242 2.36 17.70 10.12
CA GLN A 242 2.56 19.14 10.30
C GLN A 242 1.51 19.97 9.55
N MET A 243 1.19 19.62 8.30
CA MET A 243 0.15 20.31 7.53
C MET A 243 -1.25 20.13 8.14
N ILE A 244 -1.55 18.95 8.70
CA ILE A 244 -2.80 18.69 9.44
C ILE A 244 -2.89 19.58 10.69
N ASP A 245 -1.79 19.68 11.45
CA ASP A 245 -1.76 20.47 12.68
C ASP A 245 -1.90 21.98 12.40
N GLN A 246 -1.39 22.43 11.25
CA GLN A 246 -1.53 23.81 10.77
C GLN A 246 -2.89 24.10 10.12
N GLY A 247 -3.76 23.10 9.94
CA GLY A 247 -5.07 23.28 9.31
C GLY A 247 -5.02 23.46 7.78
N LEU A 248 -3.89 23.13 7.13
CA LEU A 248 -3.69 23.33 5.69
C LEU A 248 -4.42 22.29 4.83
N LEU A 249 -4.92 21.20 5.45
CA LEU A 249 -5.54 20.07 4.76
C LEU A 249 -7.03 19.90 5.05
N GLU A 250 -7.73 20.99 5.40
CA GLU A 250 -9.18 20.97 5.67
C GLU A 250 -10.05 20.98 4.39
N SER A 251 -9.45 21.24 3.22
CA SER A 251 -10.17 21.39 1.93
C SER A 251 -9.47 20.70 0.75
N VAL A 252 -8.89 19.51 0.99
CA VAL A 252 -8.31 18.66 -0.06
C VAL A 252 -9.42 18.23 -1.04
N PRO A 253 -9.23 18.45 -2.35
CA PRO A 253 -10.29 18.19 -3.33
C PRO A 253 -10.56 16.69 -3.48
N LEU A 254 -11.84 16.32 -3.47
CA LEU A 254 -12.30 14.96 -3.73
C LEU A 254 -12.82 14.82 -5.16
N HIS A 255 -12.20 13.97 -5.97
CA HIS A 255 -12.63 13.74 -7.35
C HIS A 255 -13.57 12.56 -7.45
N ASN A 256 -14.44 12.54 -8.48
CA ASN A 256 -15.50 11.53 -8.63
C ASN A 256 -14.98 10.09 -8.60
N GLN A 257 -13.82 9.85 -9.21
CA GLN A 257 -13.17 8.53 -9.28
C GLN A 257 -12.60 8.04 -7.93
N GLU A 258 -12.47 8.91 -6.92
CA GLU A 258 -11.91 8.58 -5.61
C GLU A 258 -12.99 8.46 -4.52
N LYS A 259 -14.26 8.75 -4.84
CA LYS A 259 -15.35 8.81 -3.85
C LYS A 259 -15.54 7.50 -3.08
N CYS A 260 -15.37 6.36 -3.75
CA CYS A 260 -15.47 5.03 -3.15
C CYS A 260 -14.40 4.75 -2.08
N LEU A 261 -13.28 5.49 -2.10
CA LEU A 261 -12.15 5.30 -1.19
C LEU A 261 -12.33 6.06 0.14
N THR A 262 -13.35 6.90 0.26
CA THR A 262 -13.53 7.70 1.49
C THR A 262 -14.18 6.90 2.62
N GLY A 263 -14.88 5.80 2.35
CA GLY A 263 -15.36 4.85 3.39
C GLY A 263 -16.32 5.40 4.46
N PHE A 264 -16.72 6.67 4.42
CA PHE A 264 -17.54 7.30 5.47
C PHE A 264 -19.04 6.97 5.40
N GLU A 265 -19.50 6.31 4.34
CA GLU A 265 -20.90 5.87 4.23
C GLU A 265 -21.25 4.79 5.27
N VAL A 266 -20.25 4.09 5.83
CA VAL A 266 -20.44 3.00 6.80
C VAL A 266 -20.38 3.45 8.27
N LEU A 267 -19.80 4.63 8.57
CA LEU A 267 -19.68 5.13 9.95
C LEU A 267 -20.97 5.76 10.51
N PHE A 268 -22.05 5.80 9.71
CA PHE A 268 -23.33 6.41 10.07
C PHE A 268 -24.56 5.55 9.73
N GLN A 269 -24.39 4.26 9.41
CA GLN A 269 -25.45 3.25 9.47
C GLN A 269 -25.40 2.55 10.83
#